data_AF-A0A3S0R5M9-F1
#
_entry.id   AF-A0A3S0R5M9-F1
#
_cell.length_a   1.000
_cell.length_b   1.000
_cell.length_c   1.000
_cell.angle_alpha   90.00
_cell.angle_beta   90.00
_cell.angle_gamma   90.00
#
_symmetry.space_group_name_H-M   'P 1'
#
loop_
_entity.id
_entity.type
_entity.pdbx_description
1 polymer ?
#
loop_
_entity_poly.entity_id
_entity_poly.type
_entity_poly.pdbx_seq_one_letter_code
_entity_poly.pdbx_strand_id
1 'polypeptide(L)'
;MARSNLLKDTVSGQVDVENILLRLKIILSDLDDENILGWIEGELRGYGEEDIVPDYRIIKGRPMGTYVVNGHAKYSEALVPLNFTILGKEMIDEMLTLNVRDGISTIEKNLNSKNRDRLGKPIATEICHTISNYELQILSMTIRYAANDFEAILSKVKGKIVDIIMVLEKNFGSSAIDEMDISEQVIDDPEKREEAATYINQLVYNENPTSIELGNKNKIKNSTIGKLFGRK
;
A
#
# COMPACT_ATOMS: atom_id res chain seq x y z
N MET A 1 -8.50 -22.31 21.59
CA MET A 1 -9.57 -21.31 21.39
C MET A 1 -9.99 -21.37 19.93
N ALA A 2 -11.28 -21.26 19.63
CA ALA A 2 -11.75 -21.21 18.25
C ALA A 2 -11.28 -19.89 17.60
N ARG A 3 -10.91 -19.94 16.32
CA ARG A 3 -10.66 -18.72 15.52
C ARG A 3 -11.98 -18.01 15.24
N SER A 4 -11.92 -16.68 15.18
CA SER A 4 -13.04 -15.82 14.79
C SER A 4 -13.55 -16.22 13.40
N ASN A 5 -14.85 -16.07 13.19
CA ASN A 5 -15.48 -16.18 11.88
C ASN A 5 -14.94 -15.10 10.94
N LEU A 6 -14.64 -13.89 11.42
CA LEU A 6 -14.01 -12.85 10.59
C LEU A 6 -12.68 -13.30 9.98
N LEU A 7 -11.82 -13.99 10.75
CA LEU A 7 -10.57 -14.56 10.23
C LEU A 7 -10.83 -15.67 9.20
N LYS A 8 -11.81 -16.55 9.46
CA LYS A 8 -12.18 -17.62 8.52
C LYS A 8 -12.73 -17.06 7.21
N ASP A 9 -13.57 -16.03 7.27
CA ASP A 9 -14.13 -15.33 6.12
C ASP A 9 -13.00 -14.74 5.26
N THR A 10 -12.04 -14.08 5.92
CA THR A 10 -10.88 -13.46 5.25
C THR A 10 -10.00 -14.47 4.53
N VAL A 11 -9.69 -15.61 5.18
CA VAL A 11 -8.81 -16.64 4.60
C VAL A 11 -9.54 -17.50 3.55
N SER A 12 -10.84 -17.73 3.71
CA SER A 12 -11.63 -18.50 2.75
C SER A 12 -11.88 -17.75 1.44
N GLY A 13 -11.73 -16.43 1.43
CA GLY A 13 -11.96 -15.58 0.26
C GLY A 13 -13.43 -15.55 -0.20
N GLN A 14 -14.36 -15.97 0.67
CA GLN A 14 -15.80 -15.99 0.36
C GLN A 14 -16.46 -14.61 0.49
N VAL A 15 -15.81 -13.68 1.20
CA VAL A 15 -16.30 -12.33 1.46
C VAL A 15 -15.36 -11.31 0.80
N ASP A 16 -15.95 -10.30 0.16
CA ASP A 16 -15.19 -9.21 -0.47
C ASP A 16 -14.33 -8.47 0.55
N VAL A 17 -13.13 -8.03 0.12
CA VAL A 17 -12.17 -7.33 0.98
C VAL A 17 -12.78 -6.06 1.57
N GLU A 18 -13.58 -5.34 0.78
CA GLU A 18 -14.30 -4.14 1.20
C GLU A 18 -15.23 -4.42 2.41
N ASN A 19 -15.98 -5.52 2.38
CA ASN A 19 -16.87 -5.90 3.49
C ASN A 19 -16.09 -6.27 4.75
N ILE A 20 -14.95 -6.94 4.60
CA ILE A 20 -14.07 -7.27 5.74
C ILE A 20 -13.49 -5.99 6.36
N LEU A 21 -13.02 -5.05 5.53
CA LEU A 21 -12.52 -3.75 6.00
C LEU A 21 -13.60 -2.92 6.69
N LEU A 22 -14.86 -2.97 6.22
CA LEU A 22 -15.98 -2.29 6.88
C LEU A 22 -16.26 -2.86 8.27
N ARG A 23 -16.26 -4.18 8.43
CA ARG A 23 -16.39 -4.83 9.75
C ARG A 23 -15.22 -4.46 10.65
N LEU A 24 -14.00 -4.48 10.10
CA LEU A 24 -12.79 -4.13 10.83
C LEU A 24 -12.80 -2.65 11.27
N LYS A 25 -13.37 -1.75 10.46
CA LYS A 25 -13.55 -0.33 10.83
C LYS A 25 -14.37 -0.17 12.10
N ILE A 26 -15.45 -0.94 12.24
CA ILE A 26 -16.31 -0.88 13.43
C ILE A 26 -15.50 -1.30 14.65
N ILE A 27 -14.83 -2.45 14.58
CA ILE A 27 -14.02 -2.98 15.70
C ILE A 27 -12.88 -2.04 16.07
N LEU A 28 -12.12 -1.54 15.08
CA LEU A 28 -10.98 -0.67 15.35
C LEU A 28 -11.38 0.74 15.79
N SER A 29 -12.64 1.14 15.60
CA SER A 29 -13.13 2.42 16.12
C SER A 29 -13.11 2.49 17.65
N ASP A 30 -13.26 1.34 18.32
CA ASP A 30 -13.17 1.24 19.78
C ASP A 30 -11.75 1.45 20.31
N LEU A 31 -10.72 1.27 19.47
CA LEU A 31 -9.34 1.59 19.83
C LEU A 31 -9.05 3.09 19.80
N ASP A 32 -9.89 3.87 19.11
CA ASP A 32 -9.82 5.34 19.01
C ASP A 32 -8.37 5.82 18.71
N ASP A 33 -7.83 5.23 17.64
CA ASP A 33 -6.53 5.57 17.03
C ASP A 33 -6.76 6.10 15.61
N GLU A 34 -6.48 7.38 15.40
CA GLU A 34 -6.73 8.08 14.15
C GLU A 34 -5.89 7.54 12.98
N ASN A 35 -4.69 7.01 13.23
CA ASN A 35 -3.83 6.51 12.15
C ASN A 35 -4.39 5.21 11.59
N ILE A 36 -4.81 4.30 12.47
CA ILE A 36 -5.42 3.02 12.08
C ILE A 36 -6.71 3.27 11.29
N LEU A 37 -7.55 4.20 11.76
CA LEU A 37 -8.77 4.58 11.06
C LEU A 37 -8.46 5.25 9.72
N GLY A 38 -7.46 6.12 9.66
CA GLY A 38 -6.99 6.76 8.43
C GLY A 38 -6.54 5.75 7.38
N TRP A 39 -5.81 4.71 7.78
CA TRP A 39 -5.45 3.61 6.88
C TRP A 39 -6.68 2.86 6.36
N ILE A 40 -7.63 2.48 7.22
CA ILE A 40 -8.86 1.79 6.77
C ILE A 40 -9.64 2.67 5.80
N GLU A 41 -9.78 3.96 6.10
CA GLU A 41 -10.49 4.89 5.21
C GLU A 41 -9.77 5.03 3.86
N GLY A 42 -8.45 5.11 3.85
CA GLY A 42 -7.63 5.13 2.64
C GLY A 42 -7.78 3.84 1.81
N GLU A 43 -7.82 2.67 2.47
CA GLU A 43 -8.04 1.40 1.79
C GLU A 43 -9.45 1.27 1.21
N LEU A 44 -10.47 1.77 1.91
CA LEU A 44 -11.88 1.72 1.47
C LEU A 44 -12.20 2.73 0.37
N ARG A 45 -11.86 4.01 0.59
CA ARG A 45 -12.28 5.13 -0.26
C ARG A 45 -11.20 5.59 -1.24
N GLY A 46 -9.96 5.19 -1.00
CA GLY A 46 -8.78 5.72 -1.67
C GLY A 46 -8.11 6.82 -0.86
N TYR A 47 -6.89 7.16 -1.27
CA TYR A 47 -6.03 8.15 -0.64
C TYR A 47 -6.16 9.48 -1.38
N GLY A 48 -6.25 10.60 -0.65
CA GLY A 48 -6.25 11.95 -1.22
C GLY A 48 -4.91 12.31 -1.87
N GLU A 49 -4.86 13.42 -2.60
CA GLU A 49 -3.63 13.84 -3.32
C GLU A 49 -2.46 14.19 -2.38
N GLU A 50 -2.76 14.81 -1.24
CA GLU A 50 -1.79 15.21 -0.22
C GLU A 50 -1.44 14.07 0.74
N ASP A 51 -2.19 12.96 0.70
CA ASP A 51 -1.99 11.85 1.62
C ASP A 51 -0.74 11.04 1.21
N ILE A 52 0.02 10.62 2.20
CA ILE A 52 1.10 9.66 2.03
C ILE A 52 0.48 8.28 1.85
N VAL A 53 0.74 7.64 0.70
CA VAL A 53 0.31 6.26 0.46
C VAL A 53 1.29 5.29 1.09
N PRO A 54 0.84 4.10 1.54
CA PRO A 54 1.75 3.05 1.98
C PRO A 54 2.70 2.59 0.87
N ASP A 55 3.90 2.16 1.23
CA ASP A 55 4.95 1.77 0.27
C ASP A 55 4.51 0.67 -0.71
N TYR A 56 3.77 -0.34 -0.24
CA TYR A 56 3.21 -1.37 -1.09
C TYR A 56 2.26 -0.85 -2.17
N ARG A 57 1.77 0.39 -2.07
CA ARG A 57 0.93 1.07 -3.08
C ARG A 57 1.73 1.86 -4.11
N ILE A 58 3.05 1.93 -3.96
CA ILE A 58 3.96 2.59 -4.89
C ILE A 58 4.47 1.54 -5.88
N ILE A 59 4.06 1.65 -7.14
CA ILE A 59 4.43 0.71 -8.20
C ILE A 59 5.26 1.39 -9.28
N LYS A 60 6.13 0.62 -9.95
CA LYS A 60 6.98 1.11 -11.03
C LYS A 60 6.55 0.53 -12.36
N GLY A 61 6.23 1.42 -13.29
CA GLY A 61 5.84 1.06 -14.63
C GLY A 61 7.01 0.95 -15.60
N ARG A 62 6.68 0.64 -16.85
CA ARG A 62 7.62 0.54 -17.96
C ARG A 62 7.20 1.48 -19.08
N PRO A 63 8.13 2.27 -19.64
CA PRO A 63 7.82 3.18 -20.73
C PRO A 63 7.66 2.37 -22.01
N MET A 64 6.43 2.27 -22.51
CA MET A 64 6.09 1.57 -23.75
C MET A 64 5.57 2.57 -24.77
N GLY A 65 5.94 2.41 -26.04
CA GLY A 65 5.58 3.42 -27.02
C GLY A 65 5.92 3.05 -28.45
N THR A 66 5.63 3.99 -29.33
CA THR A 66 6.03 3.94 -30.74
C THR A 66 7.11 4.98 -30.98
N TYR A 67 8.24 4.57 -31.55
CA TYR A 67 9.36 5.46 -31.84
C TYR A 67 10.08 5.06 -33.14
N VAL A 68 10.82 6.01 -33.70
CA VAL A 68 11.63 5.82 -34.90
C VAL A 68 13.09 6.06 -34.55
N VAL A 69 13.96 5.14 -34.96
CA VAL A 69 15.41 5.23 -34.80
C VAL A 69 16.06 5.57 -36.13
N ASN A 70 16.89 6.60 -36.14
CA ASN A 70 17.66 7.10 -37.29
C ASN A 70 16.82 7.33 -38.56
N GLY A 71 15.53 7.66 -38.41
CA GLY A 71 14.61 7.86 -39.53
C GLY A 71 14.28 6.60 -40.36
N HIS A 72 14.84 5.43 -40.03
CA HIS A 72 14.76 4.23 -40.86
C HIS A 72 14.02 3.07 -40.20
N ALA A 73 14.15 2.90 -38.87
CA ALA A 73 13.56 1.79 -38.15
C ALA A 73 12.43 2.27 -37.24
N LYS A 74 11.20 1.80 -37.48
CA LYS A 74 10.03 2.09 -36.63
C LYS A 74 9.76 0.91 -35.70
N TYR A 75 9.73 1.19 -34.39
CA TYR A 75 9.31 0.27 -33.34
C TYR A 75 7.92 0.66 -32.86
N SER A 76 7.03 -0.33 -32.72
CA SER A 76 5.64 -0.12 -32.25
C SER A 76 5.40 -0.97 -31.01
N GLU A 77 4.73 -0.39 -30.00
CA GLU A 77 4.50 -1.01 -28.69
C GLU A 77 5.76 -1.67 -28.12
N ALA A 78 6.88 -0.95 -28.18
CA ALA A 78 8.19 -1.39 -27.69
C ALA A 78 8.65 -0.55 -26.49
N LEU A 79 9.59 -1.08 -25.72
CA LEU A 79 10.17 -0.38 -24.59
C LEU A 79 10.94 0.85 -25.10
N VAL A 80 10.57 2.02 -24.62
CA VAL A 80 11.16 3.29 -25.05
C VAL A 80 12.49 3.49 -24.31
N PRO A 81 13.62 3.65 -25.02
CA PRO A 81 14.89 3.91 -24.38
C PRO A 81 14.92 5.34 -23.83
N LEU A 82 14.66 5.49 -22.53
CA LEU A 82 14.81 6.77 -21.84
C LEU A 82 16.29 7.04 -21.57
N ASN A 83 16.81 8.14 -22.12
CA ASN A 83 18.20 8.53 -21.88
C ASN A 83 18.32 9.29 -20.56
N PHE A 84 18.96 8.66 -19.57
CA PHE A 84 19.24 9.25 -18.25
C PHE A 84 20.04 10.56 -18.31
N THR A 85 20.80 10.79 -19.39
CA THR A 85 21.62 11.99 -19.56
C THR A 85 20.78 13.23 -19.88
N ILE A 86 19.58 13.05 -20.45
CA ILE A 86 18.71 14.15 -20.90
C ILE A 86 17.70 14.53 -19.81
N LEU A 87 17.07 13.53 -19.17
CA LEU A 87 16.03 13.75 -18.17
C LEU A 87 16.56 13.78 -16.73
N GLY A 88 17.73 13.19 -16.47
CA GLY A 88 18.17 12.88 -15.11
C GLY A 88 17.46 11.66 -14.53
N LYS A 89 18.11 10.99 -13.57
CA LYS A 89 17.60 9.75 -12.97
C LYS A 89 16.32 9.97 -12.15
N GLU A 90 16.26 11.08 -11.42
CA GLU A 90 15.15 11.42 -10.52
C GLU A 90 13.84 11.65 -11.30
N MET A 91 13.88 12.48 -12.35
CA MET A 91 12.73 12.72 -13.22
C MET A 91 12.22 11.45 -13.92
N ILE A 92 13.13 10.56 -14.32
CA ILE A 92 12.75 9.25 -14.88
C ILE A 92 12.04 8.42 -13.82
N ASP A 93 12.57 8.37 -12.59
CA ASP A 93 11.96 7.59 -11.52
C ASP A 93 10.56 8.11 -11.18
N GLU A 94 10.38 9.42 -11.07
CA GLU A 94 9.07 10.05 -10.87
C GLU A 94 8.10 9.77 -12.03
N MET A 95 8.57 9.81 -13.28
CA MET A 95 7.73 9.52 -14.44
C MET A 95 7.24 8.07 -14.45
N LEU A 96 8.09 7.14 -14.02
CA LEU A 96 7.79 5.70 -13.98
C LEU A 96 7.00 5.27 -12.75
N THR A 97 7.05 6.06 -11.68
CA THR A 97 6.41 5.73 -10.41
C THR A 97 4.94 6.13 -10.42
N LEU A 98 4.09 5.23 -9.94
CA LEU A 98 2.67 5.48 -9.70
C LEU A 98 2.34 5.19 -8.24
N ASN A 99 1.78 6.20 -7.59
CA ASN A 99 1.14 6.05 -6.29
C ASN A 99 -0.30 5.61 -6.54
N VAL A 100 -0.64 4.36 -6.24
CA VAL A 100 -1.97 3.80 -6.46
C VAL A 100 -2.91 4.28 -5.35
N ARG A 101 -3.61 5.38 -5.63
CA ARG A 101 -4.51 6.05 -4.69
C ARG A 101 -5.93 5.49 -4.65
N ASP A 102 -6.34 4.70 -5.65
CA ASP A 102 -7.71 4.18 -5.73
C ASP A 102 -8.09 3.27 -4.54
N GLY A 103 -9.35 3.32 -4.10
CA GLY A 103 -9.88 2.37 -3.11
C GLY A 103 -9.79 0.92 -3.58
N ILE A 104 -9.73 -0.02 -2.63
CA ILE A 104 -9.46 -1.44 -2.90
C ILE A 104 -10.49 -2.07 -3.86
N SER A 105 -11.76 -1.67 -3.75
CA SER A 105 -12.83 -2.18 -4.62
C SER A 105 -12.67 -1.72 -6.07
N THR A 106 -12.12 -0.52 -6.31
CA THR A 106 -11.78 -0.03 -7.64
C THR A 106 -10.61 -0.81 -8.23
N ILE A 107 -9.59 -1.12 -7.42
CA ILE A 107 -8.46 -1.95 -7.84
C ILE A 107 -8.94 -3.34 -8.25
N GLU A 108 -9.79 -4.00 -7.44
CA GLU A 108 -10.39 -5.30 -7.76
C GLU A 108 -11.21 -5.27 -9.05
N LYS A 109 -12.05 -4.24 -9.23
CA LYS A 109 -12.84 -4.06 -10.46
C LYS A 109 -11.96 -3.90 -11.70
N ASN A 110 -10.88 -3.12 -11.60
CA ASN A 110 -9.96 -2.91 -12.71
C ASN A 110 -9.22 -4.20 -13.10
N LEU A 111 -8.80 -5.00 -12.10
CA LEU A 111 -8.16 -6.29 -12.33
C LEU A 111 -9.08 -7.34 -12.96
N ASN A 112 -10.36 -7.31 -12.60
CA ASN A 112 -11.39 -8.19 -13.17
C ASN A 112 -11.90 -7.72 -14.54
N SER A 113 -11.46 -6.55 -15.01
CA SER A 113 -11.87 -6.01 -16.30
C SER A 113 -11.15 -6.68 -17.48
N LYS A 114 -11.79 -6.69 -18.65
CA LYS A 114 -11.18 -7.18 -19.90
C LYS A 114 -9.94 -6.39 -20.34
N ASN A 115 -9.70 -5.21 -19.76
CA ASN A 115 -8.61 -4.31 -20.11
C ASN A 115 -7.51 -4.28 -19.04
N ARG A 116 -7.43 -5.27 -18.14
CA ARG A 116 -6.42 -5.32 -17.06
C ARG A 116 -4.97 -5.17 -17.55
N ASP A 117 -4.68 -5.60 -18.78
CA ASP A 117 -3.34 -5.51 -19.37
C ASP A 117 -3.04 -4.15 -20.02
N ARG A 118 -4.02 -3.23 -20.05
CA ARG A 118 -3.89 -1.89 -20.67
C ARG A 118 -3.75 -0.77 -19.65
N LEU A 119 -3.62 -1.10 -18.37
CA LEU A 119 -3.40 -0.11 -17.30
C LEU A 119 -2.12 0.67 -17.59
N GLY A 120 -2.27 1.98 -17.77
CA GLY A 120 -1.13 2.82 -18.07
C GLY A 120 -1.44 4.31 -18.10
N LYS A 121 -0.41 5.10 -17.83
CA LYS A 121 -0.42 6.56 -17.83
C LYS A 121 0.10 7.06 -19.18
N PRO A 122 -0.76 7.62 -20.06
CA PRO A 122 -0.27 8.20 -21.30
C PRO A 122 0.63 9.39 -21.00
N ILE A 123 1.73 9.51 -21.73
CA ILE A 123 2.65 10.63 -21.63
C ILE A 123 2.34 11.62 -22.74
N ALA A 124 2.22 12.90 -22.37
CA ALA A 124 1.92 13.97 -23.31
C ALA A 124 2.95 14.02 -24.45
N THR A 125 2.48 14.30 -25.66
CA THR A 125 3.32 14.37 -26.85
C THR A 125 4.42 15.44 -26.73
N GLU A 126 4.15 16.54 -26.03
CA GLU A 126 5.15 17.59 -25.73
C GLU A 126 6.35 17.05 -24.96
N ILE A 127 6.10 16.21 -23.95
CA ILE A 127 7.16 15.53 -23.18
C ILE A 127 7.91 14.56 -24.10
N CYS A 128 7.19 13.81 -24.94
CA CYS A 128 7.82 12.89 -25.90
C CYS A 128 8.78 13.62 -26.85
N HIS A 129 8.39 14.81 -27.34
CA HIS A 129 9.24 15.65 -28.19
C HIS A 129 10.46 16.20 -27.47
N THR A 130 10.31 16.56 -26.19
CA THR A 130 11.42 17.05 -25.37
C THR A 130 12.51 15.98 -25.17
N ILE A 131 12.10 14.71 -25.09
CA ILE A 131 13.01 13.56 -24.95
C ILE A 131 13.64 13.15 -26.30
N SER A 132 12.94 13.45 -27.39
CA SER A 132 13.35 13.06 -28.74
C SER A 132 14.58 13.83 -29.21
N ASN A 133 15.42 13.18 -30.01
CA ASN A 133 16.60 13.77 -30.65
C ASN A 133 16.73 13.26 -32.10
N TYR A 134 17.76 13.69 -32.83
CA TYR A 134 17.93 13.30 -34.24
C TYR A 134 17.93 11.78 -34.47
N GLU A 135 18.49 11.01 -33.53
CA GLU A 135 18.59 9.56 -33.62
C GLU A 135 17.34 8.83 -33.10
N LEU A 136 16.56 9.45 -32.20
CA LEU A 136 15.40 8.85 -31.56
C LEU A 136 14.20 9.81 -31.59
N GLN A 137 13.17 9.46 -32.35
CA GLN A 137 11.92 10.21 -32.44
C GLN A 137 10.79 9.42 -31.78
N ILE A 138 10.30 9.88 -30.63
CA ILE A 138 9.20 9.26 -29.89
C ILE A 138 7.88 9.81 -30.41
N LEU A 139 7.07 8.95 -31.04
CA LEU A 139 5.76 9.32 -31.59
C LEU A 139 4.65 9.24 -30.54
N SER A 140 4.74 8.25 -29.66
CA SER A 140 3.81 8.08 -28.53
C SER A 140 4.49 7.30 -27.42
N MET A 141 4.13 7.60 -26.17
CA MET A 141 4.61 6.89 -25.00
C MET A 141 3.50 6.75 -23.97
N THR A 142 3.46 5.61 -23.30
CA THR A 142 2.57 5.31 -22.18
C THR A 142 3.37 4.51 -21.17
N ILE A 143 3.31 4.91 -19.91
CA ILE A 143 3.86 4.11 -18.82
C ILE A 143 2.87 2.99 -18.55
N ARG A 144 3.26 1.75 -18.81
CA ARG A 144 2.44 0.56 -18.56
C ARG A 144 2.80 -0.03 -17.19
N TYR A 145 1.78 -0.40 -16.44
CA TYR A 145 1.93 -1.06 -15.14
C TYR A 145 1.46 -2.51 -15.29
N ALA A 146 2.15 -3.46 -14.65
CA ALA A 146 1.75 -4.86 -14.76
C ALA A 146 0.53 -5.12 -13.88
N ALA A 147 -0.43 -5.91 -14.36
CA ALA A 147 -1.59 -6.31 -13.54
C ALA A 147 -1.14 -6.97 -12.22
N ASN A 148 -0.05 -7.74 -12.26
CA ASN A 148 0.56 -8.38 -11.10
C ASN A 148 0.96 -7.38 -9.99
N ASP A 149 1.32 -6.14 -10.34
CA ASP A 149 1.67 -5.12 -9.34
C ASP A 149 0.43 -4.71 -8.51
N PHE A 150 -0.73 -4.59 -9.16
CA PHE A 150 -2.00 -4.34 -8.47
C PHE A 150 -2.50 -5.56 -7.71
N GLU A 151 -2.28 -6.77 -8.23
CA GLU A 151 -2.57 -8.01 -7.49
C GLU A 151 -1.71 -8.12 -6.22
N ALA A 152 -0.45 -7.68 -6.28
CA ALA A 152 0.43 -7.63 -5.13
C ALA A 152 -0.08 -6.65 -4.05
N ILE A 153 -0.63 -5.49 -4.44
CA ILE A 153 -1.31 -4.57 -3.50
C ILE A 153 -2.44 -5.30 -2.78
N LEU A 154 -3.35 -5.95 -3.50
CA LEU A 154 -4.46 -6.69 -2.91
C LEU A 154 -3.98 -7.78 -1.95
N SER A 155 -2.94 -8.51 -2.33
CA SER A 155 -2.35 -9.56 -1.49
C SER A 155 -1.77 -8.98 -0.20
N LYS A 156 -1.07 -7.85 -0.27
CA LYS A 156 -0.51 -7.16 0.89
C LYS A 156 -1.59 -6.63 1.84
N VAL A 157 -2.65 -6.03 1.29
CA VAL A 157 -3.80 -5.56 2.09
C VAL A 157 -4.49 -6.72 2.80
N LYS A 158 -4.75 -7.83 2.09
CA LYS A 158 -5.29 -9.06 2.71
C LYS A 158 -4.40 -9.60 3.82
N GLY A 159 -3.08 -9.61 3.61
CA GLY A 159 -2.11 -10.02 4.64
C GLY A 159 -2.20 -9.15 5.89
N LYS A 160 -2.21 -7.81 5.72
CA LYS A 160 -2.35 -6.87 6.83
C LYS A 160 -3.66 -7.06 7.59
N ILE A 161 -4.79 -7.25 6.88
CA ILE A 161 -6.08 -7.53 7.51
C ILE A 161 -5.99 -8.79 8.40
N VAL A 162 -5.40 -9.87 7.89
CA VAL A 162 -5.21 -11.11 8.66
C VAL A 162 -4.37 -10.86 9.91
N ASP A 163 -3.24 -10.17 9.76
CA ASP A 163 -2.34 -9.87 10.87
C ASP A 163 -3.02 -9.01 11.94
N ILE A 164 -3.82 -8.00 11.53
CA ILE A 164 -4.59 -7.16 12.44
C ILE A 164 -5.64 -7.99 13.19
N ILE A 165 -6.41 -8.83 12.49
CA ILE A 165 -7.41 -9.69 13.14
C ILE A 165 -6.75 -10.61 14.17
N MET A 166 -5.57 -11.17 13.87
CA MET A 166 -4.83 -12.01 14.81
C MET A 166 -4.39 -11.26 16.07
N VAL A 167 -4.03 -9.99 15.94
CA VAL A 167 -3.66 -9.12 17.08
C VAL A 167 -4.87 -8.83 17.94
N LEU A 168 -6.01 -8.54 17.31
CA LEU A 168 -7.28 -8.34 18.00
C LEU A 168 -7.72 -9.62 18.73
N GLU A 169 -7.65 -10.79 18.08
CA GLU A 169 -7.95 -12.08 18.72
C GLU A 169 -7.05 -12.35 19.94
N LYS A 170 -5.76 -11.99 19.86
CA LYS A 170 -4.80 -12.20 20.95
C LYS A 170 -5.11 -11.31 22.16
N ASN A 171 -5.51 -10.05 21.94
CA ASN A 171 -5.73 -9.08 23.00
C ASN A 171 -7.15 -9.12 23.58
N PHE A 172 -8.17 -9.29 22.73
CA PHE A 172 -9.59 -9.15 23.10
C PHE A 172 -10.39 -10.46 22.99
N GLY A 173 -9.82 -11.49 22.35
CA GLY A 173 -10.44 -12.82 22.21
C GLY A 173 -11.39 -12.92 21.02
N SER A 174 -11.50 -14.12 20.44
CA SER A 174 -12.24 -14.35 19.19
C SER A 174 -13.74 -14.04 19.23
N SER A 175 -14.38 -14.15 20.40
CA SER A 175 -15.83 -13.92 20.55
C SER A 175 -16.20 -12.45 20.39
N ALA A 176 -15.42 -11.54 20.97
CA ALA A 176 -15.62 -10.10 20.84
C ALA A 176 -15.46 -9.63 19.37
N ILE A 177 -14.52 -10.25 18.64
CA ILE A 177 -14.31 -9.98 17.22
C ILE A 177 -15.52 -10.42 16.37
N ASP A 178 -16.12 -11.56 16.69
CA ASP A 178 -17.29 -12.07 15.99
C ASP A 178 -18.56 -11.25 16.27
N GLU A 179 -18.65 -10.66 17.46
CA GLU A 179 -19.72 -9.72 17.85
C GLU A 179 -19.48 -8.30 17.30
N MET A 180 -18.28 -8.04 16.75
CA MET A 180 -17.82 -6.74 16.24
C MET A 180 -17.81 -5.62 17.30
N ASP A 181 -17.68 -5.99 18.57
CA ASP A 181 -17.70 -5.07 19.71
C ASP A 181 -16.58 -5.48 20.67
N ILE A 182 -15.60 -4.59 20.85
CA ILE A 182 -14.50 -4.79 21.80
C ILE A 182 -14.55 -3.76 22.95
N SER A 183 -15.63 -2.97 23.03
CA SER A 183 -15.74 -1.83 23.94
C SER A 183 -15.59 -2.23 25.41
N GLU A 184 -16.18 -3.36 25.82
CA GLU A 184 -16.05 -3.88 27.19
C GLU A 184 -14.60 -4.19 27.55
N GLN A 185 -13.88 -4.90 26.68
CA GLN A 185 -12.50 -5.32 26.91
C GLN A 185 -11.53 -4.14 26.86
N VAL A 186 -11.83 -3.14 26.03
CA VAL A 186 -11.07 -1.89 25.94
C VAL A 186 -11.23 -1.04 27.19
N ILE A 187 -12.45 -0.97 27.76
CA ILE A 187 -12.73 -0.25 29.01
C ILE A 187 -12.08 -0.95 30.20
N ASP A 188 -12.17 -2.29 30.25
CA ASP A 188 -11.64 -3.10 31.34
C ASP A 188 -10.10 -3.08 31.42
N ASP A 189 -9.42 -2.95 30.28
CA ASP A 189 -7.95 -3.01 30.22
C ASP A 189 -7.35 -1.99 29.22
N PRO A 190 -7.13 -0.74 29.67
CA PRO A 190 -6.53 0.31 28.84
C PRO A 190 -5.10 0.00 28.36
N GLU A 191 -4.34 -0.82 29.09
CA GLU A 191 -2.98 -1.21 28.67
C GLU A 191 -3.04 -2.11 27.43
N LYS A 192 -4.00 -3.05 27.37
CA LYS A 192 -4.21 -3.87 26.17
C LYS A 192 -4.65 -3.06 24.96
N ARG A 193 -5.46 -2.01 25.18
CA ARG A 193 -5.85 -1.07 24.11
C ARG A 193 -4.60 -0.42 23.51
N GLU A 194 -3.73 0.13 24.35
CA GLU A 194 -2.50 0.80 23.92
C GLU A 194 -1.52 -0.17 23.23
N GLU A 195 -1.35 -1.39 23.76
CA GLU A 195 -0.52 -2.44 23.15
C GLU A 195 -1.04 -2.83 21.76
N ALA A 196 -2.35 -3.08 21.65
CA ALA A 196 -2.98 -3.45 20.38
C ALA A 196 -2.85 -2.33 19.34
N ALA A 197 -3.17 -1.09 19.71
CA ALA A 197 -3.05 0.07 18.81
C ALA A 197 -1.61 0.27 18.34
N THR A 198 -0.63 0.16 19.24
CA THR A 198 0.80 0.29 18.89
C THR A 198 1.23 -0.78 17.89
N TYR A 199 0.85 -2.04 18.12
CA TYR A 199 1.25 -3.13 17.25
C TYR A 199 0.56 -3.07 15.89
N ILE A 200 -0.72 -2.69 15.85
CA ILE A 200 -1.47 -2.50 14.59
C ILE A 200 -0.85 -1.36 13.77
N ASN A 201 -0.50 -0.24 14.39
CA ASN A 201 0.19 0.85 13.70
C ASN A 201 1.50 0.39 13.05
N GLN A 202 2.29 -0.44 13.77
CA GLN A 202 3.50 -1.02 13.21
C GLN A 202 3.19 -1.94 12.01
N LEU A 203 2.16 -2.77 12.09
CA LEU A 203 1.76 -3.63 10.96
C LEU A 203 1.33 -2.84 9.74
N VAL A 204 0.63 -1.72 9.95
CA VAL A 204 0.11 -0.88 8.86
C VAL A 204 1.23 -0.09 8.19
N TYR A 205 2.09 0.59 8.97
CA TYR A 205 3.02 1.58 8.47
C TYR A 205 4.50 1.13 8.40
N ASN A 206 4.92 0.06 9.09
CA ASN A 206 6.27 -0.48 8.96
C ASN A 206 6.29 -1.73 8.07
N GLU A 207 6.91 -1.64 6.90
CA GLU A 207 7.13 -2.82 6.03
C GLU A 207 8.28 -3.71 6.50
N ASN A 208 9.18 -3.16 7.32
CA ASN A 208 10.27 -3.89 7.97
C ASN A 208 9.96 -4.06 9.48
N PRO A 209 9.45 -5.22 9.93
CA PRO A 209 9.19 -5.46 11.35
C PRO A 209 10.47 -5.47 12.22
N THR A 210 11.65 -5.37 11.60
CA THR A 210 12.95 -5.28 12.26
C THR A 210 13.41 -3.85 12.55
N SER A 211 12.75 -2.83 12.00
CA SER A 211 13.06 -1.42 12.28
C SER A 211 11.92 -0.76 13.04
N ILE A 212 12.17 -0.43 14.30
CA ILE A 212 11.31 0.48 15.06
C ILE A 212 11.77 1.90 14.70
N GLU A 213 11.06 2.57 13.80
CA GLU A 213 11.25 4.00 13.58
C GLU A 213 10.66 4.78 14.74
N LEU A 214 11.52 5.17 15.67
CA LEU A 214 11.14 6.01 16.80
C LEU A 214 11.14 7.48 16.35
N GLY A 215 9.95 8.07 16.22
CA GLY A 215 9.79 9.51 16.04
C GLY A 215 10.34 10.34 17.24
N ASN A 216 10.40 11.66 17.07
CA ASN A 216 10.89 12.55 18.13
C ASN A 216 9.91 12.61 19.32
N LYS A 217 10.43 12.47 20.55
CA LYS A 217 9.76 12.51 21.88
C LYS A 217 9.24 11.18 22.46
N ASN A 218 9.61 10.04 21.90
CA ASN A 218 9.31 8.74 22.53
C ASN A 218 10.10 8.55 23.85
N LYS A 219 9.41 8.09 24.91
CA LYS A 219 10.02 7.76 26.21
C LYS A 219 10.09 6.25 26.39
N ILE A 220 11.28 5.67 26.22
CA ILE A 220 11.51 4.26 26.50
C ILE A 220 11.81 4.10 28.00
N LYS A 221 10.91 3.45 28.73
CA LYS A 221 11.14 3.04 30.14
C LYS A 221 11.67 1.60 30.18
N ASN A 222 12.52 1.29 31.16
CA ASN A 222 13.05 -0.06 31.43
C ASN A 222 13.90 -0.72 30.31
N SER A 223 14.59 0.04 29.48
CA SER A 223 15.54 -0.54 28.52
C SER A 223 16.84 -1.00 29.20
N THR A 224 17.25 -2.24 28.93
CA THR A 224 18.53 -2.81 29.36
C THR A 224 19.71 -2.31 28.51
N ILE A 225 19.44 -1.75 27.32
CA ILE A 225 20.44 -1.29 26.35
C ILE A 225 21.22 -0.07 26.90
N GLY A 226 20.52 0.87 27.56
CA GLY A 226 21.18 2.02 28.21
C GLY A 226 22.13 1.62 29.35
N LYS A 227 21.90 0.47 29.99
CA LYS A 227 22.79 -0.08 31.03
C LYS A 227 24.01 -0.80 30.46
N LEU A 228 23.94 -1.31 29.23
CA LEU A 228 25.08 -1.98 28.58
C LEU A 228 26.14 -0.98 28.10
N PHE A 229 25.71 0.17 27.58
CA PHE A 229 26.61 1.19 27.03
C PHE A 229 26.90 2.33 28.01
N GLY A 230 26.14 2.46 29.11
CA GLY A 230 26.43 3.35 30.22
C GLY A 230 27.42 2.73 31.21
N ARG A 231 28.68 2.57 30.81
CA ARG A 231 29.79 2.40 31.75
C ARG A 231 30.45 3.76 31.99
N LYS A 232 30.68 4.05 33.28
CA LYS A 232 31.27 5.26 33.88
C LYS A 232 32.34 5.95 33.06
#